data_AF-A0A7C0UWQ2-F1
#
_entry.id   AF-A0A7C0UWQ2-F1
#
_cell.length_a   1.000
_cell.length_b   1.000
_cell.length_c   1.000
_cell.angle_alpha   90.00
_cell.angle_beta   90.00
_cell.angle_gamma   90.00
#
_symmetry.space_group_name_H-M   'P 1'
#
loop_
_entity.id
_entity.type
_entity.pdbx_description
1 polymer ?
#
loop_
_entity_poly.entity_id
_entity_poly.type
_entity_poly.pdbx_seq_one_letter_code
_entity_poly.pdbx_strand_id
1 'polypeptide(L)'
;VIVDCTNFSEKPSLPLFQTKFYKNCFLALKKEGILLTLGSSFLDLGFIRKISGRIKKVFPYQFLVRFCMPSYHCGEYCFIAGSKINPRKIDFREIGRKFKKLERRHKFRYYSPEIHKASLVLPKVWKI
;
A
#
# COMPACT_ATOMS: atom_id res chain seq x y z
N VAL A 1 5.98 1.02 8.36
CA VAL A 1 4.74 1.25 9.13
C VAL A 1 3.59 0.68 8.32
N ILE A 2 2.83 -0.24 8.91
CA ILE A 2 1.60 -0.78 8.31
C ILE A 2 0.45 -0.22 9.14
N VAL A 3 -0.48 0.45 8.49
CA VAL A 3 -1.68 1.03 9.11
C VAL A 3 -2.84 0.12 8.76
N ASP A 4 -3.14 -0.80 9.66
CA ASP A 4 -4.28 -1.70 9.60
C ASP A 4 -5.40 -1.10 10.46
N CYS A 5 -6.28 -0.34 9.81
CA CYS A 5 -7.39 0.36 10.46
C CYS A 5 -8.72 0.05 9.76
N THR A 6 -9.81 0.33 10.45
CA THR A 6 -11.16 0.20 9.92
C THR A 6 -11.47 1.25 8.84
N ASN A 7 -12.68 1.21 8.29
CA ASN A 7 -13.11 2.09 7.21
C ASN A 7 -12.94 3.58 7.58
N PHE A 8 -12.55 4.40 6.61
CA PHE A 8 -12.33 5.84 6.78
C PHE A 8 -13.59 6.60 7.20
N SER A 9 -14.78 6.03 6.96
CA SER A 9 -16.07 6.60 7.37
C SER A 9 -16.31 6.52 8.88
N GLU A 10 -15.53 5.71 9.59
CA GLU A 10 -15.64 5.59 11.04
C GLU A 10 -14.87 6.74 11.72
N LYS A 11 -15.56 7.46 12.61
CA LYS A 11 -15.02 8.63 13.33
C LYS A 11 -13.65 8.38 14.00
N PRO A 12 -13.37 7.22 14.63
CA PRO A 12 -12.07 6.95 15.24
C PRO A 12 -10.90 6.91 14.24
N SER A 13 -11.16 6.56 12.98
CA SER A 13 -10.15 6.35 11.95
C SER A 13 -9.79 7.63 11.19
N LEU A 14 -10.63 8.66 11.22
CA LEU A 14 -10.43 9.93 10.50
C LEU A 14 -9.05 10.60 10.72
N PRO A 15 -8.46 10.63 11.94
CA PRO A 15 -7.15 11.22 12.16
C PRO A 15 -6.02 10.50 11.40
N LEU A 16 -6.16 9.19 11.14
CA LEU A 16 -5.17 8.36 10.45
C LEU A 16 -5.08 8.68 8.95
N PHE A 17 -6.08 9.38 8.41
CA PHE A 17 -6.13 9.78 7.01
C PHE A 17 -5.66 11.22 6.76
N GLN A 18 -5.14 11.91 7.78
CA GLN A 18 -4.69 13.30 7.68
C GLN A 18 -3.21 13.41 7.32
N THR A 19 -2.82 14.48 6.62
CA THR A 19 -1.41 14.75 6.29
C THR A 19 -0.51 14.79 7.52
N LYS A 20 -1.02 15.27 8.67
CA LYS A 20 -0.27 15.30 9.94
C LYS A 20 0.14 13.90 10.38
N PHE A 21 -0.74 12.92 10.27
CA PHE A 21 -0.43 11.53 10.59
C PHE A 21 0.67 10.97 9.67
N TYR A 22 0.57 11.21 8.35
CA TYR A 22 1.60 10.77 7.41
C TYR A 22 2.97 11.42 7.64
N LYS A 23 3.01 12.69 8.05
CA LYS A 23 4.26 13.35 8.49
C LYS A 23 4.87 12.64 9.70
N ASN A 24 4.07 12.31 10.70
CA ASN A 24 4.53 11.57 11.87
C ASN A 24 5.09 10.19 11.48
N CYS A 25 4.39 9.46 10.59
CA CYS A 25 4.90 8.19 10.06
C CYS A 25 6.22 8.38 9.31
N PHE A 26 6.35 9.42 8.49
CA PHE A 26 7.59 9.71 7.77
C PHE A 26 8.75 9.94 8.72
N LEU A 27 8.56 10.70 9.80
CA LEU A 27 9.58 10.95 10.82
C LEU A 27 9.96 9.68 11.57
N ALA A 28 8.99 8.83 11.91
CA ALA A 28 9.23 7.58 12.63
C ALA A 28 9.94 6.50 11.77
N LEU A 29 9.84 6.59 10.45
CA LEU A 29 10.45 5.63 9.53
C LEU A 29 11.96 5.84 9.37
N LYS A 30 12.73 4.73 9.34
CA LYS A 30 14.14 4.73 8.93
C LYS A 30 14.33 5.25 7.49
N LYS A 31 15.58 5.47 7.07
CA LYS A 31 15.95 6.03 5.75
C LYS A 31 15.27 5.33 4.57
N GLU A 32 15.10 4.01 4.64
CA GLU A 32 14.49 3.19 3.58
C GLU A 32 13.05 2.76 3.90
N GLY A 33 12.42 3.48 4.82
CA GLY A 33 11.12 3.11 5.34
C GLY A 33 9.98 3.30 4.35
N ILE A 34 8.99 2.42 4.49
CA ILE A 34 7.74 2.42 3.72
C ILE A 34 6.57 2.53 4.70
N LEU A 35 5.62 3.41 4.36
CA LEU A 35 4.28 3.47 4.91
C LEU A 35 3.33 2.74 3.97
N LEU A 36 2.49 1.87 4.52
CA LEU A 36 1.37 1.25 3.81
C LEU A 36 0.10 1.47 4.63
N THR A 37 -0.96 2.01 4.02
CA THR A 37 -2.25 2.21 4.67
C THR A 37 -3.37 1.62 3.82
N LEU A 38 -4.44 1.15 4.47
CA LEU A 38 -5.66 0.74 3.78
C LEU A 38 -6.18 1.91 2.92
N GLY A 39 -6.45 1.62 1.65
CA GLY A 39 -7.12 2.51 0.71
C GLY A 39 -8.61 2.21 0.66
N SER A 40 -9.15 2.09 -0.55
CA SER A 40 -10.53 1.72 -0.79
C SER A 40 -10.63 0.78 -2.00
N SER A 41 -11.86 0.39 -2.34
CA SER A 41 -12.17 -0.21 -3.63
C SER A 41 -11.87 0.77 -4.76
N PHE A 42 -11.50 0.26 -5.94
CA PHE A 42 -11.32 1.09 -7.14
C PHE A 42 -12.61 1.74 -7.66
N LEU A 43 -13.76 1.45 -7.05
CA LEU A 43 -14.98 2.23 -7.27
C LEU A 43 -14.92 3.63 -6.63
N ASP A 44 -14.14 3.81 -5.57
CA ASP A 44 -13.96 5.11 -4.90
C ASP A 44 -12.61 5.74 -5.26
N LEU A 45 -12.45 6.07 -6.54
CA LEU A 45 -11.24 6.75 -7.03
C LEU A 45 -11.06 8.13 -6.38
N GLY A 46 -12.15 8.78 -5.94
CA GLY A 46 -12.09 10.07 -5.26
C GLY A 46 -11.32 9.98 -3.94
N PHE A 47 -11.65 8.98 -3.11
CA PHE A 47 -10.92 8.71 -1.88
C PHE A 47 -9.47 8.33 -2.14
N ILE A 48 -9.21 7.41 -3.08
CA ILE A 48 -7.85 6.96 -3.41
C ILE A 48 -7.00 8.16 -3.86
N ARG A 49 -7.52 9.04 -4.72
CA ARG A 49 -6.84 10.28 -5.17
C ARG A 49 -6.55 11.22 -4.02
N LYS A 50 -7.54 11.46 -3.14
CA LYS A 50 -7.40 12.34 -1.97
C LYS A 50 -6.28 11.87 -1.04
N ILE A 51 -6.27 10.58 -0.69
CA ILE A 51 -5.26 10.02 0.21
C ILE A 51 -3.89 9.94 -0.46
N SER A 52 -3.84 9.53 -1.74
CA SER A 52 -2.59 9.54 -2.53
C SER A 52 -1.99 10.94 -2.58
N GLY A 53 -2.80 11.99 -2.80
CA GLY A 53 -2.35 13.37 -2.78
C GLY A 53 -1.79 13.83 -1.43
N ARG A 54 -2.38 13.38 -0.31
CA ARG A 54 -1.85 13.66 1.04
C ARG A 54 -0.51 12.98 1.27
N ILE A 55 -0.35 11.73 0.81
CA ILE A 55 0.91 10.99 0.93
C ILE A 55 2.00 11.58 0.02
N LYS A 56 1.67 11.98 -1.22
CA LYS A 56 2.58 12.66 -2.17
C LYS A 56 3.18 13.96 -1.61
N LYS A 57 2.47 14.65 -0.69
CA LYS A 57 2.99 15.85 0.00
C LYS A 57 4.07 15.56 1.05
N VAL A 58 4.26 14.29 1.43
CA VAL A 58 5.12 13.89 2.54
C VAL A 58 6.22 12.92 2.08
N PHE A 59 5.87 11.97 1.22
CA PHE A 59 6.80 10.93 0.74
C PHE A 59 7.29 11.25 -0.67
N PRO A 60 8.58 11.00 -0.98
CA PRO A 60 9.12 11.23 -2.33
C PRO A 60 8.54 10.26 -3.36
N TYR A 61 8.07 9.09 -2.94
CA TYR A 61 7.42 8.12 -3.81
C TYR A 61 6.08 7.70 -3.24
N GLN A 62 5.06 7.70 -4.10
CA GLN A 62 3.72 7.20 -3.80
C GLN A 62 3.32 6.18 -4.87
N PHE A 63 2.72 5.08 -4.43
CA PHE A 63 2.20 4.04 -5.32
C PHE A 63 1.03 3.30 -4.67
N LEU A 64 0.30 2.52 -5.46
CA LEU A 64 -0.78 1.67 -4.98
C LEU A 64 -0.33 0.21 -5.01
N VAL A 65 -0.88 -0.59 -4.10
CA VAL A 65 -0.71 -2.04 -4.06
C VAL A 65 -2.10 -2.67 -4.13
N ARG A 66 -2.45 -3.26 -5.27
CA ARG A 66 -3.73 -3.93 -5.51
C ARG A 66 -3.83 -5.25 -4.78
N PHE A 67 -5.03 -5.57 -4.32
CA PHE A 67 -5.35 -6.91 -3.84
C PHE A 67 -6.83 -7.22 -4.07
N CYS A 68 -7.13 -8.51 -4.16
CA CYS A 68 -8.50 -9.02 -4.19
C CYS A 68 -8.86 -9.55 -2.79
N MET A 69 -9.94 -9.03 -2.23
CA MET A 69 -10.53 -9.49 -0.97
C MET A 69 -12.02 -9.72 -1.19
N PRO A 70 -12.47 -10.97 -1.42
CA PRO A 70 -13.86 -11.27 -1.78
C PRO A 70 -14.89 -10.82 -0.74
N SER A 71 -14.50 -10.75 0.54
CA SER A 71 -15.37 -10.30 1.62
C SER A 71 -15.50 -8.77 1.71
N TYR A 72 -14.71 -8.01 0.95
CA TYR A 72 -14.81 -6.56 0.90
C TYR A 72 -15.67 -6.11 -0.29
N HIS A 73 -16.28 -4.94 -0.17
CA HIS A 73 -17.22 -4.40 -1.15
C HIS A 73 -16.59 -4.29 -2.55
N CYS A 74 -17.15 -5.03 -3.52
CA CYS A 74 -16.68 -5.09 -4.91
C CYS A 74 -15.32 -5.76 -5.15
N GLY A 75 -14.78 -6.50 -4.18
CA GLY A 75 -13.71 -7.49 -4.35
C GLY A 75 -12.31 -6.93 -4.59
N GLU A 76 -12.15 -5.86 -5.36
CA GLU A 76 -10.84 -5.29 -5.72
C GLU A 76 -10.54 -3.99 -4.98
N TYR A 77 -9.49 -4.04 -4.16
CA TYR A 77 -9.05 -2.97 -3.28
C TYR A 77 -7.59 -2.59 -3.54
N CYS A 78 -7.17 -1.48 -2.96
CA CYS A 78 -5.76 -1.14 -2.85
C CYS A 78 -5.34 -0.75 -1.44
N PHE A 79 -4.07 -1.00 -1.14
CA PHE A 79 -3.33 -0.20 -0.19
C PHE A 79 -2.71 1.01 -0.89
N ILE A 80 -2.54 2.09 -0.15
CA ILE A 80 -1.88 3.31 -0.60
C ILE A 80 -0.53 3.38 0.13
N ALA A 81 0.55 3.46 -0.63
CA ALA A 81 1.91 3.41 -0.10
C ALA A 81 2.62 4.75 -0.23
N GLY A 82 3.38 5.11 0.80
CA GLY A 82 4.39 6.17 0.78
C GLY A 82 5.77 5.56 1.04
N SER A 83 6.77 5.86 0.22
CA SER A 83 8.10 5.27 0.33
C SER A 83 9.20 6.32 0.27
N LYS A 84 10.24 6.14 1.07
CA LYS A 84 11.47 6.94 1.01
C LYS A 84 12.42 6.49 -0.10
N ILE A 85 12.24 5.27 -0.62
CA ILE A 85 13.02 4.71 -1.73
C ILE A 85 12.16 4.49 -2.97
N ASN A 86 12.79 4.46 -4.14
CA ASN A 86 12.09 4.32 -5.40
C ASN A 86 11.59 2.87 -5.59
N PRO A 87 10.27 2.62 -5.60
CA PRO A 87 9.72 1.27 -5.77
C PRO A 87 10.05 0.66 -7.14
N ARG A 88 10.37 1.48 -8.15
CA ARG A 88 10.76 1.00 -9.50
C ARG A 88 12.17 0.42 -9.54
N LYS A 89 13.00 0.66 -8.52
CA LYS A 89 14.37 0.14 -8.43
C LYS A 89 14.47 -1.18 -7.67
N ILE A 90 13.34 -1.77 -7.28
CA ILE A 90 13.31 -3.03 -6.53
C ILE A 90 13.70 -4.20 -7.45
N ASP A 91 14.70 -4.99 -7.04
CA ASP A 91 15.04 -6.24 -7.72
C ASP A 91 14.06 -7.35 -7.32
N PHE A 92 13.15 -7.70 -8.24
CA PHE A 92 12.21 -8.80 -8.04
C PHE A 92 12.89 -10.17 -7.90
N ARG A 93 14.12 -10.35 -8.42
CA ARG A 93 14.87 -11.59 -8.19
C ARG A 93 15.25 -11.70 -6.72
N GLU A 94 15.62 -10.60 -6.09
CA GLU A 94 15.87 -10.54 -4.65
C GLU A 94 14.62 -10.88 -3.83
N ILE A 95 13.44 -10.37 -4.23
CA ILE A 95 12.16 -10.74 -3.60
C ILE A 95 11.96 -12.26 -3.64
N GLY A 96 12.16 -12.89 -4.80
CA GLY A 96 12.04 -14.34 -4.94
C GLY A 96 13.01 -15.12 -4.03
N ARG A 97 14.28 -14.68 -3.93
CA ARG A 97 15.26 -15.29 -3.03
C ARG A 97 14.86 -15.16 -1.55
N LYS A 98 14.36 -13.98 -1.14
CA LYS A 98 13.86 -13.75 0.22
C LYS A 98 12.63 -14.61 0.51
N PHE A 99 11.70 -14.70 -0.44
CA PHE A 99 10.48 -15.49 -0.31
C PHE A 99 10.77 -16.98 -0.09
N LYS A 100 11.70 -17.59 -0.84
CA LYS A 100 12.10 -19.00 -0.64
C LYS A 100 12.58 -19.30 0.80
N LYS A 101 13.11 -18.31 1.52
CA LYS A 101 13.49 -18.48 2.94
C LYS A 101 12.27 -18.42 3.85
N LEU A 102 11.32 -17.54 3.54
CA LEU A 102 10.07 -17.37 4.30
C LEU A 102 9.11 -18.55 4.12
N GLU A 103 8.96 -19.05 2.90
CA GLU A 103 8.03 -20.15 2.56
C GLU A 103 8.37 -21.46 3.28
N ARG A 104 9.64 -21.66 3.65
CA ARG A 104 10.05 -22.81 4.49
C ARG A 104 9.54 -22.71 5.93
N ARG A 105 9.20 -21.51 6.41
CA ARG A 105 8.79 -21.24 7.80
C ARG A 105 7.32 -20.88 7.93
N HIS A 106 6.66 -20.51 6.83
CA HIS A 106 5.31 -19.99 6.84
C HIS A 106 4.51 -20.55 5.66
N LYS A 107 3.24 -20.86 5.91
CA LYS A 107 2.30 -21.28 4.87
C LYS A 107 1.63 -20.06 4.25
N PHE A 108 1.98 -19.75 3.00
CA PHE A 108 1.36 -18.68 2.24
C PHE A 108 0.20 -19.24 1.39
N ARG A 109 -0.97 -18.58 1.45
CA ARG A 109 -2.14 -18.94 0.64
C ARG A 109 -2.46 -17.94 -0.47
N TYR A 110 -1.98 -16.71 -0.34
CA TYR A 110 -2.28 -15.60 -1.27
C TYR A 110 -1.00 -14.95 -1.79
N TYR A 111 -0.09 -14.59 -0.89
CA TYR A 111 1.15 -13.93 -1.28
C TYR A 111 2.09 -14.89 -2.03
N SER A 112 2.56 -14.45 -3.19
CA SER A 112 3.72 -15.00 -3.90
C SER A 112 4.54 -13.83 -4.49
N PRO A 113 5.81 -14.04 -4.91
CA PRO A 113 6.57 -13.03 -5.63
C PRO A 113 5.88 -12.51 -6.90
N GLU A 114 5.14 -13.37 -7.59
CA GLU A 114 4.37 -13.05 -8.80
C GLU A 114 3.18 -12.17 -8.46
N ILE A 115 2.41 -12.53 -7.40
CA ILE A 115 1.30 -11.71 -6.90
C ILE A 115 1.80 -10.36 -6.40
N HIS A 116 2.94 -10.31 -5.70
CA HIS A 116 3.57 -9.05 -5.31
C HIS A 116 3.83 -8.18 -6.53
N LYS A 117 4.48 -8.73 -7.58
CA LYS A 117 4.77 -7.96 -8.79
C LYS A 117 3.49 -7.49 -9.48
N ALA A 118 2.49 -8.36 -9.60
CA ALA A 118 1.20 -8.05 -10.20
C ALA A 118 0.43 -6.96 -9.42
N SER A 119 0.52 -6.94 -8.09
CA SER A 119 -0.15 -5.95 -7.23
C SER A 119 0.29 -4.50 -7.51
N LEU A 120 1.47 -4.30 -8.11
CA LEU A 120 2.00 -2.99 -8.47
C LEU A 120 1.58 -2.54 -9.88
N VAL A 121 0.90 -3.40 -10.64
CA VAL A 121 0.43 -3.11 -11.99
C VAL A 121 -0.98 -2.51 -11.91
N LEU A 122 -1.17 -1.34 -12.52
CA LEU A 122 -2.45 -0.65 -12.57
C LEU A 122 -2.95 -0.49 -14.02
N PRO A 123 -4.26 -0.72 -14.28
CA PRO A 123 -4.94 -0.31 -15.50
C PRO A 123 -4.73 1.18 -15.75
N LYS A 124 -4.68 1.57 -17.03
CA LYS A 124 -4.43 2.97 -17.42
C LYS A 124 -5.43 3.95 -16.77
N VAL A 125 -6.69 3.54 -16.67
CA VAL A 125 -7.78 4.32 -16.07
C VAL A 125 -7.62 4.59 -14.56
N TRP A 126 -6.77 3.82 -13.86
CA TRP A 126 -6.55 3.93 -12.42
C TRP A 126 -5.18 4.51 -12.05
N LYS A 127 -4.42 5.02 -13.03
CA LYS A 127 -3.16 5.71 -12.77
C LYS A 127 -3.44 7.09 -12.16
N ILE A 128 -2.84 7.37 -11.00
CA ILE A 128 -3.07 8.57 -10.15
C ILE A 128 -1.77 9.30 -9.86
#